data_AF-A0A7S0QDA2-F1
#
_entry.id   AF-A0A7S0QDA2-F1
#
_cell.length_a   1.000
_cell.length_b   1.000
_cell.length_c   1.000
_cell.angle_alpha   90.00
_cell.angle_beta   90.00
_cell.angle_gamma   90.00
#
_symmetry.space_group_name_H-M   'P 1'
#
loop_
_entity.id
_entity.type
_entity.pdbx_description
1 polymer ?
#
loop_
_entity_poly.entity_id
_entity_poly.type
_entity_poly.pdbx_seq_one_letter_code
_entity_poly.pdbx_strand_id
1 'polypeptide(L)'
;KALEVIKTVNARVKNSPSVKLPLRELLNVFAAADATPYEKNFAMVFLESGWPRGSSSELGELIPLICSGIGKESQHQQGLLQMILSAIEHLSLDHCPLWKEGESSADCALLHDFFQD
;
A
#
# COMPACT_ATOMS: atom_id res chain seq x y z
N LYS A 1 -3.29 27.01 -3.08
CA LYS A 1 -4.56 26.25 -3.12
C LYS A 1 -4.37 24.74 -2.91
N ALA A 2 -3.83 23.94 -3.83
CA ALA A 2 -3.66 22.48 -3.60
C ALA A 2 -2.81 22.14 -2.36
N LEU A 3 -1.65 22.80 -2.20
CA LEU A 3 -0.79 22.63 -1.03
C LEU A 3 -1.45 23.03 0.30
N GLU A 4 -2.37 24.00 0.30
CA GLU A 4 -3.10 24.44 1.50
C GLU A 4 -4.18 23.42 1.90
N VAL A 5 -4.87 22.85 0.91
CA VAL A 5 -5.81 21.74 1.15
C VAL A 5 -5.07 20.56 1.74
N ILE A 6 -3.93 20.18 1.15
CA ILE A 6 -3.06 19.12 1.64
C ILE A 6 -2.60 19.38 3.07
N LYS A 7 -2.15 20.60 3.37
CA LYS A 7 -1.73 21.00 4.72
C LYS A 7 -2.86 20.84 5.73
N THR A 8 -4.08 21.23 5.35
CA THR A 8 -5.27 21.13 6.20
C THR A 8 -5.69 19.67 6.43
N VAL A 9 -5.67 18.86 5.37
CA VAL A 9 -5.95 17.42 5.45
C VAL A 9 -4.91 16.73 6.33
N ASN A 10 -3.62 17.01 6.13
CA ASN A 10 -2.54 16.48 6.96
C ASN A 10 -2.68 16.87 8.44
N ALA A 11 -3.04 18.13 8.72
CA ALA A 11 -3.28 18.58 10.09
C ALA A 11 -4.42 17.80 10.74
N ARG A 12 -5.51 17.55 10.00
CA ARG A 12 -6.66 16.77 10.50
C ARG A 12 -6.31 15.31 10.76
N VAL A 13 -5.58 14.67 9.85
CA VAL A 13 -5.13 13.27 10.00
C VAL A 13 -4.21 13.10 11.21
N LYS A 14 -3.32 14.07 11.45
CA LYS A 14 -2.42 14.08 12.60
C LYS A 14 -3.16 14.32 13.91
N ASN A 15 -4.09 15.28 13.95
CA ASN A 15 -4.78 15.68 15.17
C ASN A 15 -5.96 14.77 15.54
N SER A 16 -6.40 13.89 14.64
CA SER A 16 -7.55 13.00 14.86
C SER A 16 -7.17 11.55 14.61
N PRO A 17 -6.77 10.79 15.65
CA PRO A 17 -6.38 9.38 15.55
C PRO A 17 -7.49 8.49 14.97
N SER A 18 -8.76 8.84 15.22
CA SER A 18 -9.95 8.10 14.77
C SER A 18 -10.30 8.29 13.30
N VAL A 19 -9.66 9.22 12.59
CA VAL A 19 -9.90 9.41 11.16
C VAL A 19 -9.30 8.23 10.41
N LYS A 20 -10.17 7.47 9.75
CA LYS A 20 -9.77 6.44 8.78
C LYS A 20 -9.43 7.10 7.44
N LEU A 21 -8.36 6.63 6.83
CA LEU A 21 -7.97 7.03 5.48
C LEU A 21 -8.48 5.99 4.48
N PRO A 22 -8.85 6.42 3.26
CA PRO A 22 -9.35 5.51 2.23
C PRO A 22 -8.18 4.74 1.60
N LEU A 23 -7.71 3.69 2.27
CA LEU A 23 -6.49 2.95 1.90
C LEU A 23 -6.58 2.36 0.50
N ARG A 24 -7.73 1.79 0.14
CA ARG A 24 -7.95 1.19 -1.18
C ARG A 24 -7.88 2.23 -2.30
N GLU A 25 -8.51 3.37 -2.10
CA GLU A 25 -8.51 4.46 -3.08
C GLU A 25 -7.11 5.06 -3.24
N LEU A 26 -6.35 5.19 -2.13
CA LEU A 26 -4.97 5.63 -2.18
C LEU A 26 -4.07 4.64 -2.94
N LEU A 27 -4.25 3.32 -2.72
CA LEU A 27 -3.55 2.29 -3.49
C LEU A 27 -3.92 2.33 -4.97
N ASN A 28 -5.19 2.57 -5.31
CA ASN A 28 -5.61 2.72 -6.71
C ASN A 28 -4.94 3.93 -7.38
N VAL A 29 -4.82 5.06 -6.68
CA VAL A 29 -4.09 6.24 -7.18
C VAL A 29 -2.60 5.90 -7.36
N PHE A 30 -2.01 5.18 -6.42
CA PHE A 30 -0.61 4.77 -6.50
C PHE A 30 -0.35 3.82 -7.68
N ALA A 31 -1.24 2.84 -7.90
CA ALA A 31 -1.13 1.84 -8.97
C ALA A 31 -1.57 2.36 -10.36
N ALA A 32 -2.22 3.52 -10.44
CA ALA A 32 -2.70 4.08 -11.69
C ALA A 32 -1.54 4.43 -12.64
N ALA A 33 -1.65 3.99 -13.90
CA ALA A 33 -0.62 4.21 -14.91
C ALA A 33 -0.51 5.68 -15.35
N ASP A 34 -1.59 6.45 -15.22
CA ASP A 34 -1.70 7.87 -15.58
C ASP A 34 -1.48 8.82 -14.40
N ALA A 35 -1.29 8.30 -13.18
CA ALA A 35 -0.99 9.12 -12.02
C ALA A 35 0.37 9.80 -12.16
N THR A 36 0.40 11.10 -11.89
CA THR A 36 1.63 11.88 -11.89
C THR A 36 2.53 11.46 -10.71
N PRO A 37 3.85 11.69 -10.80
CA PRO A 37 4.76 11.43 -9.68
C PRO A 37 4.34 12.15 -8.39
N TYR A 38 3.72 13.32 -8.51
CA TYR A 38 3.20 14.07 -7.37
C TYR A 38 2.04 13.34 -6.69
N GLU A 39 1.10 12.81 -7.46
CA GLU A 39 -0.05 12.04 -6.95
C GLU A 39 0.39 10.73 -6.32
N LYS A 40 1.34 10.01 -6.93
CA LYS A 40 1.92 8.78 -6.35
C LYS A 40 2.64 9.04 -5.03
N ASN A 41 3.50 10.05 -4.99
CA ASN A 41 4.21 10.44 -3.76
C ASN A 41 3.23 10.87 -2.67
N PHE A 42 2.17 11.60 -3.05
CA PHE A 42 1.12 11.98 -2.12
C PHE A 42 0.39 10.76 -1.59
N ALA A 43 -0.06 9.86 -2.46
CA ALA A 43 -0.74 8.63 -2.07
C ALA A 43 0.11 7.82 -1.08
N MET A 44 1.41 7.67 -1.34
CA MET A 44 2.31 6.93 -0.46
C MET A 44 2.38 7.51 0.96
N VAL A 45 2.51 8.84 1.12
CA VAL A 45 2.55 9.49 2.45
C VAL A 45 1.26 9.23 3.24
N PHE A 46 0.11 9.23 2.57
CA PHE A 46 -1.18 8.94 3.21
C PHE A 46 -1.38 7.45 3.48
N LEU A 47 -0.82 6.57 2.63
CA LEU A 47 -0.78 5.14 2.88
C LEU A 47 0.02 4.84 4.14
N GLU A 48 1.26 5.33 4.24
CA GLU A 48 2.11 5.10 5.42
C GLU A 48 1.47 5.58 6.74
N SER A 49 0.81 6.74 6.70
CA SER A 49 0.15 7.30 7.90
C SER A 49 -1.21 6.68 8.21
N GLY A 50 -1.88 6.11 7.21
CA GLY A 50 -3.18 5.46 7.33
C GLY A 50 -3.11 3.98 7.60
N TRP A 51 -2.06 3.30 7.14
CA TRP A 51 -1.91 1.85 7.19
C TRP A 51 -2.03 1.28 8.61
N PRO A 52 -1.37 1.85 9.64
CA PRO A 52 -1.50 1.36 11.02
C PRO A 52 -2.91 1.55 11.63
N ARG A 53 -3.80 2.26 10.94
CA ARG A 53 -5.17 2.56 11.37
C ARG A 53 -6.23 1.68 10.69
N GLY A 54 -5.82 0.91 9.67
CA GLY A 54 -6.69 -0.03 8.97
C GLY A 54 -7.12 -1.17 9.89
N SER A 55 -8.29 -1.74 9.61
CA SER A 55 -8.72 -2.95 10.33
C SER A 55 -7.98 -4.18 9.79
N SER A 56 -7.77 -5.21 10.62
CA SER A 56 -7.06 -6.43 10.19
C SER A 56 -7.65 -7.05 8.91
N SER A 57 -8.98 -7.11 8.80
CA SER A 57 -9.67 -7.60 7.59
C SER A 57 -9.32 -6.76 6.35
N GLU A 58 -9.40 -5.44 6.48
CA GLU A 58 -9.10 -4.50 5.40
C GLU A 58 -7.64 -4.59 4.97
N LEU A 59 -6.70 -4.68 5.92
CA LEU A 59 -5.27 -4.81 5.60
C LEU A 59 -4.99 -6.11 4.85
N GLY A 60 -5.56 -7.24 5.32
CA GLY A 60 -5.42 -8.54 4.67
C GLY A 60 -5.96 -8.56 3.23
N GLU A 61 -7.09 -7.88 2.98
CA GLU A 61 -7.69 -7.75 1.65
C GLU A 61 -6.87 -6.88 0.68
N LEU A 62 -6.07 -5.94 1.20
CA LEU A 62 -5.27 -5.02 0.39
C LEU A 62 -3.87 -5.53 0.07
N ILE A 63 -3.34 -6.52 0.80
CA ILE A 63 -2.02 -7.12 0.55
C ILE A 63 -1.86 -7.55 -0.93
N PRO A 64 -2.82 -8.27 -1.55
CA PRO A 64 -2.70 -8.66 -2.96
C PRO A 64 -2.42 -7.48 -3.90
N LEU A 65 -3.09 -6.35 -3.64
CA LEU A 65 -2.98 -5.13 -4.44
C LEU A 65 -1.61 -4.44 -4.29
N ILE A 66 -1.01 -4.49 -3.09
CA ILE A 66 0.32 -3.92 -2.83
C ILE A 66 1.41 -4.76 -3.49
N CYS A 67 1.29 -6.09 -3.39
CA CYS A 67 2.22 -7.00 -4.05
C CYS A 67 2.19 -6.84 -5.57
N SER A 68 1.01 -6.61 -6.15
CA SER A 68 0.88 -6.32 -7.57
C SER A 68 1.39 -4.90 -7.88
N GLY A 69 2.70 -4.77 -8.14
CA GLY A 69 3.31 -3.48 -8.47
C GLY A 69 4.58 -3.15 -7.70
N ILE A 70 4.99 -3.96 -6.72
CA ILE A 70 6.25 -3.76 -5.98
C ILE A 70 7.45 -3.62 -6.91
N GLY A 71 7.55 -4.47 -7.94
CA GLY A 71 8.67 -4.46 -8.88
C GLY A 71 8.68 -3.27 -9.83
N LYS A 72 7.56 -2.54 -9.94
CA LYS A 72 7.43 -1.37 -10.83
C LYS A 72 7.79 -0.06 -10.12
N GLU A 73 7.74 -0.02 -8.79
CA GLU A 73 7.84 1.21 -8.00
C GLU A 73 9.09 1.18 -7.09
N SER A 74 10.27 1.18 -7.70
CA SER A 74 11.57 1.05 -7.01
C SER A 74 11.79 2.12 -5.92
N GLN A 75 11.26 3.33 -6.10
CA GLN A 75 11.39 4.41 -5.12
C GLN A 75 10.65 4.13 -3.81
N HIS A 76 9.50 3.44 -3.87
CA HIS A 76 8.62 3.20 -2.72
C HIS A 76 8.62 1.74 -2.26
N GLN A 77 9.40 0.88 -2.92
CA GLN A 77 9.49 -0.55 -2.69
C GLN A 77 9.66 -0.90 -1.21
N GLN A 78 10.57 -0.23 -0.50
CA GLN A 78 10.82 -0.49 0.92
C GLN A 78 9.58 -0.21 1.79
N GLY A 79 8.88 0.90 1.55
CA GLY A 79 7.66 1.24 2.28
C GLY A 79 6.52 0.25 2.01
N LEU A 80 6.37 -0.17 0.75
CA LEU A 80 5.38 -1.19 0.35
C LEU A 80 5.66 -2.54 1.02
N LEU A 81 6.92 -2.99 1.05
CA LEU A 81 7.33 -4.22 1.72
C LEU A 81 7.06 -4.17 3.23
N GLN A 82 7.34 -3.04 3.87
CA GLN A 82 7.08 -2.88 5.30
C GLN A 82 5.58 -2.90 5.64
N MET A 83 4.75 -2.31 4.78
CA MET A 83 3.29 -2.43 4.89
C MET A 83 2.82 -3.88 4.77
N ILE A 84 3.34 -4.63 3.80
CA ILE A 84 3.02 -6.05 3.63
C ILE A 84 3.42 -6.85 4.88
N LEU A 85 4.65 -6.68 5.38
CA LEU A 85 5.10 -7.35 6.60
C LEU A 85 4.19 -7.08 7.79
N SER A 86 3.75 -5.83 7.97
CA SER A 86 2.88 -5.47 9.09
C SER A 86 1.46 -6.06 9.00
N ALA A 87 1.03 -6.46 7.80
CA ALA A 87 -0.32 -6.97 7.56
C ALA A 87 -0.34 -8.48 7.27
N ILE A 88 0.82 -9.12 7.10
CA ILE A 88 0.93 -10.51 6.63
C ILE A 88 0.19 -11.49 7.54
N GLU A 89 0.13 -11.21 8.85
CA GLU A 89 -0.60 -12.03 9.83
C GLU A 89 -2.13 -12.00 9.62
N HIS A 90 -2.64 -11.04 8.87
CA HIS A 90 -4.06 -10.88 8.56
C HIS A 90 -4.42 -11.44 7.17
N LEU A 91 -3.45 -11.98 6.43
CA LEU A 91 -3.67 -12.53 5.10
C LEU A 91 -4.43 -13.87 5.19
N SER A 92 -5.60 -13.94 4.55
CA SER A 92 -6.28 -15.22 4.30
C SER A 92 -5.73 -15.84 3.02
N LEU A 93 -4.89 -16.87 3.17
CA LEU A 93 -4.29 -17.60 2.04
C LEU A 93 -5.33 -18.27 1.14
N ASP A 94 -6.49 -18.65 1.68
CA ASP A 94 -7.57 -19.29 0.92
C ASP A 94 -8.14 -18.40 -0.20
N HIS A 95 -8.02 -17.07 -0.04
CA HIS A 95 -8.56 -16.05 -0.92
C HIS A 95 -7.50 -15.20 -1.63
N CYS A 96 -6.20 -15.50 -1.47
CA CYS A 96 -5.14 -14.67 -2.04
C CYS A 96 -4.92 -15.00 -3.53
N PRO A 97 -5.25 -14.10 -4.48
CA PRO A 97 -5.12 -14.35 -5.91
C PRO A 97 -3.66 -14.46 -6.37
N LEU A 98 -2.71 -13.86 -5.63
CA LEU A 98 -1.27 -13.93 -5.94
C LEU A 98 -0.70 -15.35 -5.91
N TRP A 99 -1.30 -16.25 -5.15
CA TRP A 99 -0.80 -17.61 -4.96
C TRP A 99 -1.54 -18.66 -5.81
N LYS A 100 -2.61 -18.26 -6.51
CA LYS A 100 -3.45 -19.18 -7.28
C LYS A 100 -2.98 -19.37 -8.73
N GLU A 101 -2.09 -18.55 -9.26
CA GLU A 101 -1.60 -18.70 -10.63
C GLU A 101 -0.08 -18.66 -10.70
N GLY A 102 0.50 -19.73 -11.25
CA GLY A 102 1.93 -19.93 -11.47
C GLY A 102 2.50 -19.04 -12.57
N GLU A 103 2.23 -17.75 -12.53
CA GLU A 103 2.97 -16.76 -13.33
C GLU A 103 4.21 -16.34 -12.53
N SER A 104 5.37 -16.69 -13.08
CA SER A 104 6.67 -16.15 -12.70
C SER A 104 6.68 -14.64 -12.99
N SER A 105 6.09 -13.86 -12.09
CA SER A 105 6.18 -12.41 -12.08
C SER A 105 7.45 -11.99 -11.32
N ALA A 106 8.10 -10.91 -11.78
CA ALA A 106 9.21 -10.28 -11.06
C ALA A 106 8.83 -9.91 -9.61
N ASP A 107 7.54 -9.65 -9.36
CA ASP A 107 7.02 -9.37 -8.02
C ASP A 107 7.12 -10.59 -7.09
N CYS A 108 6.88 -11.80 -7.60
CA CYS A 108 7.00 -13.04 -6.82
C CYS A 108 8.45 -13.34 -6.45
N ALA A 109 9.40 -13.07 -7.36
CA ALA A 109 10.83 -13.22 -7.10
C ALA A 109 11.30 -12.25 -6.00
N LEU A 110 10.86 -10.98 -6.05
CA LEU A 110 11.19 -9.98 -5.04
C LEU A 110 10.64 -10.33 -3.65
N LEU A 111 9.41 -10.86 -3.58
CA LEU A 111 8.85 -11.33 -2.32
C LEU A 111 9.63 -12.54 -1.79
N HIS A 112 9.98 -13.50 -2.66
CA HIS A 112 10.75 -14.67 -2.26
C HIS A 112 12.13 -14.30 -1.72
N ASP A 113 12.87 -13.42 -2.41
CA ASP A 113 14.18 -12.93 -1.95
C ASP A 113 14.06 -12.22 -0.59
N PHE A 114 13.03 -11.39 -0.42
CA PHE A 114 12.81 -10.65 0.82
C PHE A 114 12.46 -11.54 2.03
N PHE A 115 11.82 -12.69 1.83
CA PHE A 115 11.52 -13.64 2.92
C PHE A 115 12.64 -14.63 3.21
N GLN A 116 13.71 -14.69 2.40
CA GLN A 116 14.85 -15.59 2.62
C GLN A 116 16.02 -14.94 3.39
N ASP A 117 16.09 -13.62 3.45
CA ASP A 117 17.01 -12.85 4.30
C ASP A 117 16.43 -12.60 5.72
#